data_AF-A0AA42YB70-F1
#
_entry.id   AF-A0AA42YB70-F1
#
_cell.length_a   1.000
_cell.length_b   1.000
_cell.length_c   1.000
_cell.angle_alpha   90.00
_cell.angle_beta   90.00
_cell.angle_gamma   90.00
#
_symmetry.space_group_name_H-M   'P 1'
#
loop_
_entity.id
_entity.type
_entity.pdbx_description
1 polymer ?
#
loop_
_entity_poly.entity_id
_entity_poly.type
_entity_poly.pdbx_seq_one_letter_code
_entity_poly.pdbx_strand_id
1 'polypeptide(L)'
;MRTVPVSPTNDPEYQKRVIRTALALLDTERCPVLVDYPEDVPAWAALADASAMEGMVCPIDFPRLPDKTAPTSEIGIALMKAIESLAPWYELAVTTRRRTTVGPSGLSIVEAGKYLAGFLENQATPCPRDGLAAGQVLKLAYEDLKA
;
A
#
# COMPACT_ATOMS: atom_id res chain seq x y z
N MET A 1 -2.37 -19.50 10.02
CA MET A 1 -1.06 -19.54 9.34
C MET A 1 -1.28 -19.24 7.87
N ARG A 2 -1.06 -18.00 7.45
CA ARG A 2 -1.17 -17.60 6.03
C ARG A 2 0.18 -17.90 5.40
N THR A 3 0.25 -18.95 4.59
CA THR A 3 1.44 -19.27 3.80
C THR A 3 1.64 -18.14 2.80
N VAL A 4 2.58 -17.23 3.09
CA VAL A 4 3.13 -16.35 2.06
C VAL A 4 3.74 -17.30 1.01
N PRO A 5 3.36 -17.19 -0.27
CA PRO A 5 3.98 -18.02 -1.30
C PRO A 5 5.45 -17.63 -1.33
N VAL A 6 6.32 -18.61 -1.05
CA VAL A 6 7.76 -18.46 -1.11
C VAL A 6 8.11 -18.04 -2.53
N SER A 7 8.89 -16.97 -2.67
CA SER A 7 9.43 -16.49 -3.93
C SER A 7 10.02 -17.66 -4.74
N PRO A 8 9.96 -17.65 -6.08
CA PRO A 8 10.48 -18.75 -6.91
C PRO A 8 11.94 -19.10 -6.61
N THR A 9 12.73 -18.18 -6.07
CA THR A 9 14.11 -18.38 -5.62
C THR A 9 14.21 -19.32 -4.40
N ASN A 10 13.93 -20.62 -4.55
CA ASN A 10 14.12 -21.67 -3.54
C ASN A 10 15.60 -22.13 -3.41
N ASP A 11 16.58 -21.23 -3.64
CA ASP A 11 18.00 -21.49 -3.35
C ASP A 11 18.49 -20.48 -2.29
N PRO A 12 18.39 -20.83 -1.00
CA PRO A 12 18.78 -19.95 0.09
C PRO A 12 20.29 -19.68 0.12
N GLU A 13 21.12 -20.56 -0.41
CA GLU A 13 22.57 -20.38 -0.41
C GLU A 13 23.00 -19.41 -1.52
N TYR A 14 22.40 -19.51 -2.72
CA TYR A 14 22.56 -18.50 -3.77
C TYR A 14 22.12 -17.12 -3.30
N GLN A 15 20.93 -17.02 -2.69
CA GLN A 15 20.43 -15.75 -2.15
C GLN A 15 21.38 -15.12 -1.12
N LYS A 16 21.91 -15.91 -0.19
CA LYS A 16 22.88 -15.42 0.80
C LYS A 16 24.16 -14.90 0.14
N ARG A 17 24.66 -15.54 -0.92
CA ARG A 17 25.85 -15.07 -1.66
C ARG A 17 25.59 -13.74 -2.35
N VAL A 18 24.45 -13.61 -3.04
CA VAL A 18 24.03 -12.35 -3.69
C VAL A 18 23.94 -11.22 -2.67
N ILE A 19 23.22 -11.44 -1.56
CA ILE A 19 23.03 -10.42 -0.51
C ILE A 19 24.37 -10.02 0.12
N ARG A 20 25.24 -10.98 0.44
CA ARG A 20 26.56 -10.68 1.00
C ARG A 20 27.42 -9.84 0.06
N THR A 21 27.40 -10.16 -1.23
CA THR A 21 28.16 -9.41 -2.24
C THR A 21 27.62 -7.99 -2.41
N ALA A 22 26.29 -7.83 -2.44
CA ALA A 22 25.66 -6.51 -2.50
C ALA A 22 25.95 -5.67 -1.25
N LEU A 23 25.92 -6.27 -0.05
CA LEU A 23 26.24 -5.57 1.20
C LEU A 23 27.71 -5.15 1.26
N ALA A 24 28.63 -5.96 0.73
CA ALA A 24 30.05 -5.60 0.66
C ALA A 24 30.32 -4.35 -0.20
N LEU A 25 29.42 -4.01 -1.14
CA LEU A 25 29.52 -2.76 -1.90
C LEU A 25 29.35 -1.52 -1.01
N LEU A 26 28.64 -1.63 0.13
CA LEU A 26 28.47 -0.52 1.07
C LEU A 26 29.76 -0.15 1.81
N ASP A 27 30.71 -1.09 1.90
CA ASP A 27 32.01 -0.87 2.53
C ASP A 27 33.03 -0.20 1.58
N THR A 28 32.63 0.07 0.33
CA THR A 28 33.51 0.69 -0.67
C THR A 28 33.55 2.21 -0.50
N GLU A 29 34.76 2.80 -0.49
CA GLU A 29 34.94 4.25 -0.31
C GLU A 29 34.50 5.10 -1.52
N ARG A 30 34.16 4.47 -2.66
CA ARG A 30 33.71 5.16 -3.88
C ARG A 30 32.19 5.12 -4.00
N CYS A 31 31.57 6.26 -4.35
CA CYS A 31 30.13 6.40 -4.52
C CYS A 31 29.80 7.09 -5.86
N PRO A 32 28.88 6.56 -6.70
CA PRO A 32 28.27 5.22 -6.69
C PRO A 32 29.14 4.17 -7.42
N VAL A 33 29.13 2.93 -6.93
CA VAL A 33 29.85 1.79 -7.52
C VAL A 33 28.84 0.78 -8.08
N LEU A 34 28.95 0.50 -9.37
CA LEU A 34 28.20 -0.55 -10.06
C LEU A 34 29.19 -1.60 -10.53
N VAL A 35 29.01 -2.85 -10.09
CA VAL A 35 29.88 -3.98 -10.40
C VAL A 35 29.00 -5.15 -10.80
N ASP A 36 29.39 -5.85 -11.86
CA ASP A 36 28.69 -7.03 -12.33
C ASP A 36 28.81 -8.18 -11.32
N TYR A 37 27.71 -8.88 -11.07
CA TYR A 37 27.71 -10.10 -10.27
C TYR A 37 28.12 -11.29 -11.15
N PRO A 38 29.21 -12.01 -10.85
CA PRO A 38 29.80 -12.98 -11.78
C PRO A 38 29.07 -14.32 -11.83
N GLU A 39 28.17 -14.60 -10.90
CA GLU A 39 27.44 -15.86 -10.85
C GLU A 39 26.10 -15.71 -11.56
N ASP A 40 25.96 -16.42 -12.69
CA ASP A 40 24.72 -16.49 -13.45
C ASP A 40 23.57 -17.06 -12.60
N VAL A 41 22.36 -16.63 -12.92
CA VAL A 41 21.17 -17.16 -12.26
C VAL A 41 21.05 -18.66 -12.57
N PRO A 42 20.77 -19.52 -11.57
CA PRO A 42 20.62 -20.95 -11.79
C PRO A 42 19.62 -21.28 -12.90
N ALA A 43 19.95 -22.28 -13.74
CA ALA A 43 19.17 -22.63 -14.94
C ALA A 43 17.68 -22.93 -14.65
N TRP A 44 17.37 -23.42 -13.45
CA TRP A 44 15.99 -23.69 -13.04
C TRP A 44 15.15 -22.42 -12.85
N ALA A 45 15.77 -21.27 -12.55
CA ALA A 45 15.10 -19.98 -12.50
C ALA A 45 14.80 -19.43 -13.91
N ALA A 46 15.62 -19.80 -14.91
CA ALA A 46 15.37 -19.50 -16.32
C ALA A 46 14.28 -20.39 -16.94
N LEU A 47 13.92 -21.51 -16.29
CA LEU A 47 12.80 -22.37 -16.67
C LEU A 47 11.46 -21.90 -16.10
N ALA A 48 11.46 -20.90 -15.21
CA ALA A 48 10.23 -20.23 -14.81
C ALA A 48 9.76 -19.40 -16.02
N ASP A 49 8.69 -19.86 -16.68
CA ASP A 49 8.02 -19.11 -17.72
C ASP A 49 7.74 -17.67 -17.22
N ALA A 50 7.89 -16.66 -18.08
CA ALA A 50 7.56 -15.28 -17.73
C ALA A 50 6.10 -15.17 -17.24
N SER A 51 5.22 -16.04 -17.74
CA SER A 51 3.83 -16.19 -17.26
C SER A 51 3.73 -16.66 -15.80
N ALA A 52 4.74 -17.39 -15.29
CA ALA A 52 4.81 -17.79 -13.89
C ALA A 52 5.20 -16.63 -12.97
N MET A 53 5.76 -15.53 -13.50
CA MET A 53 6.08 -14.32 -12.72
C MET A 53 4.99 -13.24 -12.81
N GLU A 54 4.07 -13.35 -13.76
CA GLU A 54 2.94 -12.43 -13.90
C GLU A 54 2.03 -12.51 -12.67
N GLY A 55 1.91 -11.38 -11.94
CA GLY A 55 1.07 -11.28 -10.73
C GLY A 55 1.76 -11.67 -9.43
N MET A 56 3.04 -12.05 -9.45
CA MET A 56 3.82 -12.30 -8.22
C MET A 56 4.31 -11.00 -7.59
N VAL A 57 3.44 -10.35 -6.79
CA VAL A 57 3.83 -9.25 -5.91
C VAL A 57 3.85 -9.77 -4.47
N CYS A 58 4.97 -9.57 -3.77
CA CYS A 58 5.02 -9.80 -2.33
C CYS A 58 4.57 -8.51 -1.63
N PRO A 59 3.37 -8.48 -1.03
CA PRO A 59 2.93 -7.29 -0.31
C PRO A 59 3.80 -7.14 0.94
N ILE A 60 4.56 -6.06 0.99
CA ILE A 60 5.34 -5.67 2.17
C ILE A 60 4.57 -4.60 2.94
N ASP A 61 4.35 -4.85 4.22
CA ASP A 61 3.73 -3.89 5.14
C ASP A 61 4.82 -2.92 5.64
N PHE A 62 4.77 -1.67 5.21
CA PHE A 62 5.63 -0.63 5.78
C PHE A 62 5.03 -0.09 7.09
N PRO A 63 5.85 0.18 8.12
CA PRO A 63 5.37 0.82 9.34
C PRO A 63 4.86 2.22 9.01
N ARG A 64 3.65 2.54 9.50
CA ARG A 64 3.06 3.87 9.31
C ARG A 64 3.82 4.92 10.10
N LEU A 65 3.93 6.11 9.52
CA LEU A 65 4.29 7.30 10.27
C LEU A 65 3.19 7.58 11.31
N PRO A 66 3.56 8.04 12.52
CA PRO A 66 2.58 8.36 13.55
C PRO A 66 1.65 9.50 13.09
N ASP A 67 0.35 9.21 13.02
CA ASP A 67 -0.69 10.18 12.73
C ASP A 67 -1.55 10.40 13.99
N LYS A 68 -1.48 11.61 14.56
CA LYS A 68 -2.23 11.98 15.77
C LYS A 68 -3.74 12.04 15.56
N THR A 69 -4.18 12.08 14.31
CA THR A 69 -5.60 12.13 13.91
C THR A 69 -6.11 10.78 13.43
N ALA A 70 -5.29 9.72 13.54
CA ALA A 70 -5.71 8.37 13.20
C ALA A 70 -6.79 7.87 14.17
N PRO A 71 -7.79 7.12 13.68
CA PRO A 71 -8.75 6.45 14.53
C PRO A 71 -8.05 5.46 15.49
N THR A 72 -8.57 5.34 16.70
CA THR A 72 -8.06 4.38 17.70
C THR A 72 -8.94 3.13 17.82
N SER A 73 -10.20 3.17 17.35
CA SER A 73 -11.02 1.96 17.29
C SER A 73 -10.48 0.94 16.30
N GLU A 74 -10.72 -0.34 16.61
CA GLU A 74 -10.37 -1.47 15.74
C GLU A 74 -10.96 -1.33 14.33
N ILE A 75 -12.24 -0.94 14.24
CA ILE A 75 -12.93 -0.72 12.96
C ILE A 75 -12.32 0.45 12.20
N GLY A 76 -12.02 1.56 12.87
CA GLY A 76 -11.38 2.72 12.26
C GLY A 76 -9.98 2.39 11.72
N ILE A 77 -9.18 1.65 12.48
CA ILE A 77 -7.85 1.18 12.06
C ILE A 77 -7.97 0.26 10.83
N ALA A 78 -8.92 -0.67 10.85
CA ALA A 78 -9.17 -1.57 9.72
C ALA A 78 -9.60 -0.82 8.46
N LEU A 79 -10.48 0.18 8.59
CA LEU A 79 -10.90 1.05 7.50
C LEU A 79 -9.71 1.81 6.90
N MET A 80 -8.88 2.43 7.74
CA MET A 80 -7.70 3.15 7.26
C MET A 80 -6.69 2.22 6.57
N LYS A 81 -6.52 0.98 7.05
CA LYS A 81 -5.69 -0.03 6.38
C LYS A 81 -6.26 -0.39 5.00
N ALA A 82 -7.58 -0.54 4.89
CA ALA A 82 -8.23 -0.84 3.61
C ALA A 82 -8.03 0.31 2.60
N ILE A 83 -8.25 1.56 3.01
CA ILE A 83 -8.03 2.75 2.18
C ILE A 83 -6.59 2.78 1.62
N GLU A 84 -5.59 2.60 2.48
CA GLU A 84 -4.19 2.57 2.05
C GLU A 84 -3.90 1.43 1.08
N SER A 85 -4.42 0.23 1.33
CA SER A 85 -4.22 -0.93 0.46
C SER A 85 -4.82 -0.76 -0.94
N LEU A 86 -5.88 0.03 -1.05
CA LEU A 86 -6.57 0.31 -2.31
C LEU A 86 -6.06 1.58 -3.02
N ALA A 87 -5.31 2.44 -2.33
CA ALA A 87 -4.85 3.70 -2.90
C ALA A 87 -4.09 3.53 -4.24
N PRO A 88 -3.14 2.57 -4.40
CA PRO A 88 -2.46 2.40 -5.69
C PRO A 88 -3.41 1.99 -6.82
N TRP A 89 -4.42 1.17 -6.51
CA TRP A 89 -5.43 0.72 -7.46
C TRP A 89 -6.37 1.86 -7.86
N TYR A 90 -6.74 2.71 -6.91
CA TYR A 90 -7.49 3.92 -7.17
C TYR A 90 -6.71 4.86 -8.10
N GLU A 91 -5.45 5.15 -7.81
CA GLU A 91 -4.61 6.01 -8.66
C GLU A 91 -4.43 5.45 -10.06
N LEU A 92 -4.23 4.13 -10.19
CA LEU A 92 -4.18 3.45 -11.48
C LEU A 92 -5.49 3.58 -12.24
N ALA A 93 -6.63 3.39 -11.57
CA ALA A 93 -7.95 3.51 -12.17
C ALA A 93 -8.23 4.95 -12.65
N VAL A 94 -7.88 5.96 -11.85
CA VAL A 94 -8.01 7.38 -12.21
C VAL A 94 -7.11 7.70 -13.41
N THR A 95 -5.86 7.25 -13.39
CA THR A 95 -4.89 7.50 -14.47
C THR A 95 -5.35 6.84 -15.78
N THR A 96 -5.85 5.61 -15.71
CA THR A 96 -6.31 4.85 -16.87
C THR A 96 -7.60 5.44 -17.45
N ARG A 97 -8.57 5.79 -16.60
CA ARG A 97 -9.90 6.26 -17.03
C ARG A 97 -9.97 7.78 -17.23
N ARG A 98 -8.93 8.52 -16.83
CA ARG A 98 -8.86 9.99 -16.83
C ARG A 98 -10.00 10.68 -16.08
N ARG A 99 -10.62 9.98 -15.13
CA ARG A 99 -11.73 10.47 -14.30
C ARG A 99 -11.77 9.74 -12.96
N THR A 100 -12.38 10.36 -11.96
CA THR A 100 -12.68 9.76 -10.65
C THR A 100 -14.18 9.71 -10.39
N THR A 101 -14.63 8.74 -9.58
CA THR A 101 -15.99 8.64 -9.02
C THR A 101 -16.08 9.18 -7.60
N VAL A 102 -14.94 9.58 -7.01
CA VAL A 102 -14.82 10.15 -5.67
C VAL A 102 -14.77 11.68 -5.74
N GLY A 103 -15.40 12.36 -4.79
CA GLY A 103 -15.36 13.82 -4.68
C GLY A 103 -16.67 14.53 -4.34
N PRO A 104 -17.88 13.95 -4.50
CA PRO A 104 -19.12 14.56 -4.04
C PRO A 104 -19.10 15.11 -2.60
N SER A 105 -18.42 14.44 -1.67
CA SER A 105 -18.29 14.93 -0.28
C SER A 105 -17.42 16.18 -0.16
N GLY A 106 -16.56 16.45 -1.15
CA GLY A 106 -15.55 17.51 -1.09
C GLY A 106 -14.38 17.21 -0.14
N LEU A 107 -14.34 16.01 0.44
CA LEU A 107 -13.27 15.54 1.32
C LEU A 107 -12.28 14.70 0.52
N SER A 108 -11.03 14.63 0.98
CA SER A 108 -10.14 13.55 0.54
C SER A 108 -10.67 12.20 1.04
N ILE A 109 -10.29 11.11 0.35
CA ILE A 109 -10.65 9.73 0.77
C ILE A 109 -10.24 9.46 2.23
N VAL A 110 -9.07 9.98 2.63
CA VAL A 110 -8.54 9.84 3.99
C VAL A 110 -9.39 10.60 5.01
N GLU A 111 -9.78 11.84 4.71
CA GLU A 111 -10.66 12.63 5.58
C GLU A 111 -12.06 12.02 5.69
N ALA A 112 -12.62 11.52 4.58
CA ALA A 112 -13.88 10.79 4.57
C ALA A 112 -13.82 9.54 5.45
N GLY A 113 -12.73 8.76 5.34
CA GLY A 113 -12.49 7.59 6.18
C GLY A 113 -12.38 7.92 7.66
N LYS A 114 -11.61 8.96 8.01
CA LYS A 114 -11.49 9.45 9.40
C LYS A 114 -12.81 9.96 9.94
N TYR A 115 -13.58 10.70 9.15
CA TYR A 115 -14.88 11.22 9.56
C TYR A 115 -15.89 10.10 9.81
N LEU A 116 -15.95 9.10 8.91
CA LEU A 116 -16.81 7.93 9.09
C LEU A 116 -16.41 7.13 10.34
N ALA A 117 -15.11 6.90 10.55
CA ALA A 117 -14.61 6.20 11.73
C ALA A 117 -14.93 6.96 13.03
N GLY A 118 -14.67 8.27 13.06
CA GLY A 118 -14.99 9.12 14.21
C GLY A 118 -16.48 9.17 14.50
N PHE A 119 -17.34 9.24 13.48
CA PHE A 119 -18.79 9.23 13.64
C PHE A 119 -19.31 7.92 14.25
N LEU A 120 -18.72 6.77 13.89
CA LEU A 120 -19.06 5.47 14.47
C LEU A 120 -18.73 5.38 15.96
N GLU A 121 -17.67 6.05 16.40
CA GLU A 121 -17.29 6.13 17.81
C GLU A 121 -18.11 7.18 18.58
N ASN A 122 -18.33 8.33 17.97
CA ASN A 122 -19.05 9.45 18.56
C ASN A 122 -19.88 10.19 17.49
N GLN A 123 -21.20 10.09 17.59
CA GLN A 123 -22.13 10.74 16.64
C GLN A 123 -22.10 12.28 16.71
N ALA A 124 -21.51 12.86 17.76
CA ALA A 124 -21.25 14.29 17.87
C ALA A 124 -19.92 14.73 17.22
N THR A 125 -19.25 13.84 16.48
CA THR A 125 -18.01 14.16 15.75
C THR A 125 -18.22 15.38 14.85
N PRO A 126 -17.37 16.42 14.96
CA PRO A 126 -17.47 17.61 14.13
C PRO A 126 -17.46 17.28 12.64
N CYS A 127 -18.35 17.91 11.89
CA CYS A 127 -18.36 17.77 10.45
C CYS A 127 -17.11 18.45 9.86
N PRO A 128 -16.31 17.77 9.03
CA PRO A 128 -15.08 18.34 8.47
C PRO A 128 -15.33 19.34 7.33
N ARG A 129 -16.58 19.49 6.90
CA ARG A 129 -16.97 20.39 5.81
C ARG A 129 -18.10 21.31 6.25
N ASP A 130 -17.88 22.60 6.06
CA ASP A 130 -18.89 23.63 6.26
C ASP A 130 -19.86 23.74 5.07
N GLY A 131 -21.00 24.39 5.30
CA GLY A 131 -21.98 24.71 4.25
C GLY A 131 -22.96 23.61 3.90
N LEU A 132 -22.88 22.44 4.55
CA LEU A 132 -23.85 21.35 4.44
C LEU A 132 -24.19 20.80 5.84
N ALA A 133 -25.36 20.17 5.98
CA ALA A 133 -25.69 19.50 7.23
C ALA A 133 -24.79 18.28 7.44
N ALA A 134 -24.38 18.01 8.69
CA ALA A 134 -23.46 16.92 9.02
C ALA A 134 -23.91 15.55 8.47
N GLY A 135 -25.20 15.23 8.57
CA GLY A 135 -25.75 13.99 8.00
C GLY A 135 -25.66 13.91 6.47
N GLN A 136 -25.73 15.04 5.76
CA GLN A 136 -25.52 15.07 4.31
C GLN A 136 -24.05 14.83 3.96
N VAL A 137 -23.12 15.46 4.67
CA VAL A 137 -21.68 15.25 4.47
C VAL A 137 -21.31 13.80 4.78
N LEU A 138 -21.85 13.22 5.86
CA LEU A 138 -21.63 11.82 6.20
C LEU A 138 -22.10 10.88 5.09
N LYS A 139 -23.30 11.12 4.54
CA LYS A 139 -23.82 10.34 3.41
C LYS A 139 -22.90 10.44 2.20
N LEU A 140 -22.47 11.64 1.83
CA LEU A 140 -21.59 11.84 0.68
C LEU A 140 -20.21 11.20 0.89
N ALA A 141 -19.65 11.31 2.09
CA ALA A 141 -18.38 10.67 2.47
C ALA A 141 -18.48 9.15 2.37
N TYR A 142 -19.61 8.57 2.77
CA TYR A 142 -19.88 7.14 2.59
C TYR A 142 -19.94 6.73 1.11
N GLU A 143 -20.62 7.50 0.26
CA GLU A 143 -20.67 7.21 -1.18
C GLU A 143 -19.29 7.28 -1.83
N ASP A 144 -18.46 8.25 -1.42
CA ASP A 144 -17.07 8.37 -1.87
C ASP A 144 -16.22 7.14 -1.52
N LEU A 145 -16.39 6.57 -0.31
CA LEU A 145 -15.66 5.39 0.13
C LEU A 145 -16.12 4.09 -0.55
N LYS A 146 -17.33 4.06 -1.10
CA LYS A 146 -17.92 2.90 -1.78
C LYS A 146 -17.58 2.82 -3.27
N ALA A 147 -17.14 3.93 -3.86
CA ALA A 147 -17.14 4.22 -5.30
C ALA A 147 -16.21 3.36 -6.17
#